data_AF-F1LE01-F1
#
_entry.id   AF-F1LE01-F1
#
_cell.length_a   1.000
_cell.length_b   1.000
_cell.length_c   1.000
_cell.angle_alpha   90.00
_cell.angle_beta   90.00
_cell.angle_gamma   90.00
#
_symmetry.space_group_name_H-M   'P 1'
#
loop_
_entity.id
_entity.type
_entity.pdbx_description
1 polymer ?
#
loop_
_entity_poly.entity_id
_entity_poly.type
_entity_poly.pdbx_seq_one_letter_code
_entity_poly.pdbx_strand_id
1 'polypeptide(L)'
;MVWRTVVNEPFHKYIRPNFDITETISKSTFVFVNADEFVEFPRPITHKIVYVGGIAVDKPKPLRKEFRKVMDAAIGGAVLISFGSIAESKKMTPTIKTAFVHMMRSFPQIQFIWKYEINDDIAEDLPNVLKSKWIPQNDLLAHPNMRAFVSHGGS
;
A
#
# COMPACT_ATOMS: atom_id res chain seq x y z
N MET A 1 -1.84 13.86 15.14
CA MET A 1 -1.11 15.13 14.91
C MET A 1 -0.54 15.23 13.49
N VAL A 2 0.03 14.16 12.90
CA VAL A 2 0.66 14.19 11.56
C VAL A 2 -0.32 14.36 10.38
N TRP A 3 -1.48 13.69 10.39
CA TRP A 3 -2.44 13.72 9.27
C TRP A 3 -3.05 15.09 8.97
N ARG A 4 -3.27 15.93 9.99
CA ARG A 4 -3.81 17.28 9.80
C ARG A 4 -2.86 18.15 8.97
N THR A 5 -1.56 18.03 9.21
CA THR A 5 -0.53 18.75 8.47
C THR A 5 -0.49 18.29 7.00
N VAL A 6 -0.51 16.97 6.77
CA VAL A 6 -0.48 16.38 5.42
C VAL A 6 -1.66 16.82 4.56
N VAL A 7 -2.85 17.00 5.14
CA VAL A 7 -4.04 17.45 4.39
C VAL A 7 -4.12 18.97 4.31
N ASN A 8 -3.85 19.70 5.40
CA ASN A 8 -4.04 21.14 5.41
C ASN A 8 -2.98 21.87 4.56
N GLU A 9 -1.71 21.45 4.58
CA GLU A 9 -0.63 22.16 3.86
C GLU A 9 -0.86 22.27 2.35
N PRO A 10 -1.21 21.19 1.61
CA PRO A 10 -1.54 21.30 0.20
C PRO A 10 -2.75 22.20 -0.04
N PHE A 11 -3.78 22.15 0.81
CA PHE A 11 -4.95 23.01 0.66
C PHE A 11 -4.62 24.48 0.92
N HIS A 12 -3.78 24.80 1.91
CA HIS A 12 -3.29 26.15 2.14
C HIS A 12 -2.53 26.69 0.95
N LYS A 13 -1.68 25.85 0.35
CA LYS A 13 -0.82 26.24 -0.77
C LYS A 13 -1.57 26.40 -2.09
N TYR A 14 -2.53 25.52 -2.38
CA TYR A 14 -3.12 25.41 -3.72
C TYR A 14 -4.61 25.76 -3.81
N ILE A 15 -5.34 25.79 -2.69
CA ILE A 15 -6.81 25.94 -2.70
C ILE A 15 -7.27 27.16 -1.90
N ARG A 16 -7.01 27.20 -0.59
CA ARG A 16 -7.37 28.33 0.28
C ARG A 16 -6.46 28.42 1.53
N PRO A 17 -5.90 29.59 1.86
CA PRO A 17 -4.87 29.75 2.90
C PRO A 17 -5.33 29.46 4.34
N ASN A 18 -6.65 29.45 4.61
CA ASN A 18 -7.21 29.19 5.94
C ASN A 18 -8.06 27.90 5.98
N PHE A 19 -7.66 26.86 5.26
CA PHE A 19 -8.36 25.57 5.29
C PHE A 19 -8.17 24.86 6.63
N ASP A 20 -9.27 24.59 7.36
CA ASP A 20 -9.27 23.62 8.46
C ASP A 20 -10.15 22.43 8.09
N ILE A 21 -9.54 21.25 7.97
CA ILE A 21 -10.26 20.00 7.69
C ILE A 21 -11.35 19.70 8.72
N THR A 22 -11.13 20.03 9.99
CA THR A 22 -12.05 19.75 11.10
C THR A 22 -13.30 20.61 11.00
N GLU A 23 -13.11 21.92 10.79
CA GLU A 23 -14.20 22.87 10.58
C GLU A 23 -14.97 22.55 9.30
N THR A 24 -14.27 22.12 8.26
CA THR A 24 -14.90 21.74 7.00
C THR A 24 -15.79 20.53 7.18
N ILE A 25 -15.28 19.45 7.79
CA ILE A 25 -16.06 18.24 8.10
C ILE A 25 -17.27 18.57 8.99
N SER A 26 -17.14 19.51 9.94
CA SER A 26 -18.26 19.88 10.82
C SER A 26 -19.36 20.62 10.06
N LYS A 27 -19.00 21.51 9.13
CA LYS A 27 -19.93 22.33 8.33
C LYS A 27 -20.47 21.63 7.07
N SER A 28 -19.86 20.53 6.62
CA SER A 28 -20.34 19.77 5.47
C SER A 28 -21.69 19.10 5.73
N THR A 29 -22.58 19.16 4.72
CA THR A 29 -23.89 18.48 4.70
C THR A 29 -23.75 16.96 4.64
N PHE A 30 -22.73 16.46 3.93
CA PHE A 30 -22.40 15.04 3.86
C PHE A 30 -20.88 14.84 3.96
N VAL A 31 -20.48 13.71 4.51
CA VAL A 31 -19.10 13.26 4.64
C VAL A 31 -19.03 11.82 4.18
N PHE A 32 -18.47 11.60 3.00
CA PHE A 32 -18.25 10.27 2.45
C PHE A 32 -16.95 9.69 3.03
N VAL A 33 -17.06 8.51 3.65
CA VAL A 33 -15.93 7.83 4.30
C VAL A 33 -15.61 6.57 3.50
N ASN A 34 -14.40 6.49 2.94
CA ASN A 34 -13.92 5.30 2.22
C ASN A 34 -13.49 4.20 3.20
N ALA A 35 -14.44 3.66 3.94
CA ALA A 35 -14.26 2.52 4.83
C ALA A 35 -15.54 1.67 4.82
N ASP A 36 -15.40 0.40 5.16
CA ASP A 36 -16.55 -0.42 5.53
C ASP A 36 -16.94 -0.10 6.99
N GLU A 37 -18.23 0.09 7.25
CA GLU A 37 -18.72 0.47 8.57
C GLU A 37 -18.41 -0.59 9.64
N PHE A 38 -18.41 -1.87 9.27
CA PHE A 38 -18.25 -2.99 10.20
C PHE A 38 -16.80 -3.23 10.64
N VAL A 39 -15.83 -2.68 9.91
CA VAL A 39 -14.39 -2.79 10.27
C VAL A 39 -13.87 -1.54 10.98
N GLU A 40 -14.71 -0.53 11.14
CA GLU A 40 -14.35 0.73 11.78
C GLU A 40 -14.54 0.70 13.30
N PHE A 41 -13.79 1.57 13.98
CA PHE A 41 -13.96 1.72 15.43
C PHE A 41 -15.34 2.30 15.77
N PRO A 42 -16.04 1.74 16.77
CA PRO A 42 -17.35 2.23 17.16
C PRO A 42 -17.24 3.67 17.67
N ARG A 43 -18.04 4.56 17.09
CA ARG A 43 -18.12 5.96 17.47
C ARG A 43 -19.51 6.53 17.16
N PRO A 44 -19.97 7.58 17.85
CA PRO A 44 -21.18 8.29 17.48
C PRO A 44 -21.07 8.82 16.04
N ILE A 45 -22.01 8.43 15.19
CA ILE A 45 -22.16 8.96 13.83
C ILE A 45 -23.50 9.68 13.70
N THR A 46 -23.58 10.57 12.71
CA THR A 46 -24.83 11.23 12.31
C THR A 46 -25.15 10.81 10.89
N HIS A 47 -26.39 10.97 10.45
CA HIS A 47 -26.85 10.61 9.09
C HIS A 47 -26.11 11.34 7.96
N LYS A 48 -25.27 12.34 8.27
CA LYS A 48 -24.40 12.99 7.29
C LYS A 48 -23.17 12.15 6.92
N ILE A 49 -22.79 11.18 7.74
CA ILE A 49 -21.65 10.29 7.49
C ILE A 49 -22.15 9.12 6.66
N VAL A 50 -21.61 8.96 5.46
CA VAL A 50 -22.00 7.89 4.53
C VAL A 50 -20.76 7.05 4.22
N TYR A 51 -20.79 5.77 4.62
CA TYR A 51 -19.72 4.82 4.35
C TYR A 51 -19.79 4.35 2.89
N VAL A 52 -18.70 4.55 2.16
CA VAL A 52 -18.51 4.20 0.74
C VAL A 52 -17.18 3.46 0.57
N GLY A 53 -16.98 2.41 1.38
CA GLY A 53 -15.78 1.60 1.37
C GLY A 53 -15.47 1.00 0.00
N GLY A 54 -14.19 1.04 -0.37
CA GLY A 54 -13.70 0.49 -1.63
C GLY A 54 -13.98 1.35 -2.86
N ILE A 55 -14.43 2.61 -2.71
CA ILE A 55 -14.78 3.48 -3.85
C ILE A 55 -13.60 3.72 -4.82
N ALA A 56 -12.37 3.62 -4.32
CA ALA A 56 -11.14 3.78 -5.11
C ALA A 56 -10.54 2.46 -5.62
N VAL A 57 -11.20 1.31 -5.38
CA VAL A 57 -10.69 -0.01 -5.77
C VAL A 57 -11.26 -0.41 -7.12
N ASP A 58 -10.38 -0.47 -8.13
CA ASP A 58 -10.74 -0.96 -9.45
C ASP A 58 -10.90 -2.49 -9.49
N LYS A 59 -11.61 -2.99 -10.50
CA LYS A 59 -11.60 -4.43 -10.80
C LYS A 59 -10.18 -4.87 -11.20
N PRO A 60 -9.66 -5.97 -10.63
CA PRO A 60 -8.35 -6.50 -11.01
C PRO A 60 -8.26 -6.79 -12.51
N LYS A 61 -7.12 -6.43 -13.09
CA LYS A 61 -6.80 -6.65 -14.50
C LYS A 61 -5.79 -7.81 -14.63
N PRO A 62 -5.71 -8.44 -15.82
CA PRO A 62 -4.71 -9.48 -16.04
C PRO A 62 -3.28 -8.95 -15.86
N LEU A 63 -2.46 -9.69 -15.10
CA LEU A 63 -1.05 -9.35 -14.86
C LEU A 63 -0.24 -9.32 -16.17
N ARG A 64 0.66 -8.34 -16.26
CA ARG A 64 1.71 -8.27 -17.29
C ARG A 64 2.64 -9.47 -17.18
N LYS A 65 3.32 -9.79 -18.30
CA LYS A 65 4.14 -11.00 -18.45
C LYS A 65 5.17 -11.21 -17.33
N GLU A 66 5.83 -10.14 -16.89
CA GLU A 66 6.86 -10.19 -15.83
C GLU A 66 6.29 -10.66 -14.48
N PHE A 67 5.18 -10.06 -14.02
CA PHE A 67 4.53 -10.42 -12.77
C PHE A 67 3.80 -11.75 -12.88
N ARG A 68 3.15 -12.02 -14.02
CA ARG A 68 2.48 -13.29 -14.28
C ARG A 68 3.47 -14.45 -14.15
N LYS A 69 4.65 -14.36 -14.77
CA LYS A 69 5.67 -15.41 -14.69
C LYS A 69 6.06 -15.73 -13.23
N VAL A 70 6.23 -14.70 -12.40
CA VAL A 70 6.55 -14.88 -10.98
C VAL A 70 5.38 -15.50 -10.22
N MET A 71 4.16 -15.00 -10.43
CA MET A 71 2.97 -15.48 -9.74
C MET A 71 2.58 -16.91 -10.15
N ASP A 72 2.76 -17.28 -11.41
CA ASP A 72 2.51 -18.63 -11.92
C ASP A 72 3.54 -19.63 -11.39
N ALA A 73 4.80 -19.21 -11.22
CA ALA A 73 5.87 -20.02 -10.64
C ALA A 73 5.79 -20.12 -9.09
N ALA A 74 4.97 -19.29 -8.44
CA ALA A 74 4.84 -19.21 -6.99
C ALA A 74 4.00 -20.35 -6.39
N ILE A 75 4.42 -21.59 -6.60
CA ILE A 75 3.74 -22.80 -6.08
C ILE A 75 3.66 -22.77 -4.54
N GLY A 76 4.74 -22.35 -3.88
CA GLY A 76 4.76 -22.14 -2.42
C GLY A 76 3.98 -20.90 -1.97
N GLY A 77 3.50 -20.08 -2.90
CA GLY A 77 2.87 -18.79 -2.65
C GLY A 77 3.81 -17.61 -2.87
N ALA A 78 3.21 -16.42 -2.95
CA ALA A 78 3.90 -15.16 -3.14
C ALA A 78 3.62 -14.19 -1.98
N VAL A 79 4.61 -13.35 -1.69
CA VAL A 79 4.51 -12.26 -0.71
C VAL A 79 4.80 -10.94 -1.41
N LEU A 80 3.88 -9.99 -1.28
CA LEU A 80 4.08 -8.62 -1.73
C LEU A 80 4.66 -7.77 -0.61
N ILE A 81 5.73 -7.04 -0.89
CA ILE A 81 6.32 -6.06 0.03
C ILE A 81 6.21 -4.69 -0.65
N SER A 82 5.34 -3.82 -0.14
CA SER A 82 5.12 -2.48 -0.68
C SER A 82 4.66 -1.49 0.38
N PHE A 83 5.44 -0.42 0.54
CA PHE A 83 5.18 0.64 1.52
C PHE A 83 4.58 1.91 0.89
N GLY A 84 3.98 1.76 -0.30
CA GLY A 84 3.35 2.87 -1.02
C GLY A 84 4.36 3.85 -1.63
N SER A 85 3.90 5.06 -1.94
CA SER A 85 4.72 6.12 -2.54
C SER A 85 5.40 7.03 -1.51
N ILE A 86 4.86 7.10 -0.29
CA ILE A 86 5.35 8.01 0.75
C ILE A 86 6.51 7.41 1.54
N ALA A 87 6.41 6.13 1.93
CA ALA A 87 7.44 5.41 2.66
C ALA A 87 8.27 4.53 1.70
N GLU A 88 9.21 5.12 0.97
CA GLU A 88 10.01 4.38 -0.03
C GLU A 88 10.93 3.33 0.62
N SER A 89 10.91 2.09 0.13
CA SER A 89 11.79 0.99 0.59
C SER A 89 13.28 1.36 0.50
N LYS A 90 13.68 2.15 -0.50
CA LYS A 90 15.09 2.60 -0.65
C LYS A 90 15.61 3.36 0.58
N LYS A 91 14.72 4.01 1.34
CA LYS A 91 15.04 4.84 2.52
C LYS A 91 15.15 4.02 3.81
N MET A 92 14.85 2.72 3.78
CA MET A 92 15.06 1.84 4.93
C MET A 92 16.51 1.89 5.41
N THR A 93 16.70 1.81 6.73
CA THR A 93 18.04 1.68 7.30
C THR A 93 18.70 0.39 6.80
N PRO A 94 20.04 0.33 6.71
CA PRO A 94 20.75 -0.88 6.30
C PRO A 94 20.34 -2.10 7.13
N THR A 95 20.17 -1.95 8.45
CA THR A 95 19.71 -3.02 9.35
C THR A 95 18.37 -3.61 8.93
N ILE A 96 17.40 -2.77 8.57
CA ILE A 96 16.07 -3.21 8.14
C ILE A 96 16.17 -3.91 6.77
N LYS A 97 16.91 -3.35 5.82
CA LYS A 97 17.12 -3.97 4.51
C LYS A 97 17.73 -5.37 4.65
N THR A 98 18.77 -5.50 5.46
CA THR A 98 19.44 -6.78 5.75
C THR A 98 18.49 -7.78 6.39
N ALA A 99 17.61 -7.35 7.32
CA ALA A 99 16.60 -8.22 7.91
C ALA A 99 15.61 -8.77 6.86
N PHE A 100 15.15 -7.91 5.94
CA PHE A 100 14.31 -8.33 4.82
C PHE A 100 15.03 -9.33 3.90
N VAL A 101 16.28 -9.07 3.53
CA VAL A 101 17.08 -9.99 2.69
C VAL A 101 17.26 -11.35 3.37
N HIS A 102 17.61 -11.36 4.67
CA HIS A 102 17.73 -12.61 5.43
C HIS A 102 16.42 -13.38 5.48
N MET A 103 15.31 -12.70 5.76
CA MET A 103 13.99 -13.31 5.73
C MET A 103 13.71 -13.94 4.35
N MET A 104 13.89 -13.19 3.25
CA MET A 104 13.63 -13.71 1.90
C MET A 104 14.48 -14.93 1.56
N ARG A 105 15.76 -14.92 1.97
CA ARG A 105 16.69 -16.04 1.79
C ARG A 105 16.26 -17.29 2.58
N SER A 106 15.67 -17.12 3.77
CA SER A 106 15.18 -18.23 4.60
C SER A 106 13.93 -18.92 4.05
N PHE A 107 13.25 -18.36 3.06
CA PHE A 107 12.04 -18.93 2.44
C PHE A 107 12.20 -19.12 0.93
N PRO A 108 13.11 -20.01 0.46
CA PRO A 108 13.40 -20.20 -0.96
C PRO A 108 12.20 -20.69 -1.79
N GLN A 109 11.20 -21.30 -1.15
CA GLN A 109 9.96 -21.78 -1.79
C GLN A 109 8.93 -20.67 -2.02
N ILE A 110 9.12 -19.50 -1.42
CA ILE A 110 8.21 -18.35 -1.53
C ILE A 110 8.77 -17.35 -2.52
N GLN A 111 7.92 -16.83 -3.41
CA GLN A 111 8.27 -15.74 -4.31
C GLN A 111 7.99 -14.39 -3.63
N PHE A 112 8.97 -13.51 -3.63
CA PHE A 112 8.84 -12.17 -3.06
C PHE A 112 8.80 -11.14 -4.18
N ILE A 113 7.78 -10.29 -4.17
CA ILE A 113 7.71 -9.11 -5.02
C ILE A 113 7.96 -7.91 -4.13
N TRP A 114 9.10 -7.25 -4.32
CA TRP A 114 9.49 -6.11 -3.50
C TRP A 114 9.42 -4.82 -4.32
N LYS A 115 8.47 -3.94 -3.97
CA LYS A 115 8.45 -2.58 -4.48
C LYS A 115 9.68 -1.84 -3.94
N TYR A 116 10.60 -1.51 -4.83
CA TYR A 116 11.89 -0.93 -4.48
C TYR A 116 12.30 0.09 -5.54
N GLU A 117 12.57 1.32 -5.13
CA GLU A 117 12.54 2.49 -6.01
C GLU A 117 13.82 2.72 -6.82
N ILE A 118 14.92 2.03 -6.49
CA ILE A 118 16.23 2.15 -7.15
C ILE A 118 16.76 0.79 -7.60
N ASN A 119 17.69 0.80 -8.56
CA ASN A 119 18.38 -0.40 -9.00
C ASN A 119 19.76 -0.41 -8.32
N ASP A 120 19.84 -1.12 -7.20
CA ASP A 120 21.08 -1.44 -6.46
C ASP A 120 21.23 -2.96 -6.36
N ASP A 121 22.27 -3.43 -5.67
CA ASP A 121 22.60 -4.86 -5.62
C ASP A 121 21.86 -5.60 -4.48
N ILE A 122 20.97 -4.93 -3.73
CA ILE A 122 20.28 -5.57 -2.60
C ILE A 122 19.41 -6.73 -3.09
N ALA A 123 19.53 -7.90 -2.47
CA ALA A 123 18.79 -9.12 -2.86
C ALA A 123 19.01 -9.58 -4.32
N GLU A 124 20.02 -9.08 -5.04
CA GLU A 124 20.27 -9.47 -6.43
C GLU A 124 20.70 -10.95 -6.55
N ASP A 125 21.31 -11.49 -5.49
CA ASP A 125 21.68 -12.90 -5.37
C ASP A 125 20.50 -13.84 -5.12
N LEU A 126 19.30 -13.31 -4.85
CA LEU A 126 18.13 -14.11 -4.45
C LEU A 126 17.22 -14.38 -5.66
N PRO A 127 17.17 -15.63 -6.18
CA PRO A 127 16.39 -15.96 -7.37
C PRO A 127 14.87 -15.93 -7.13
N ASN A 128 14.44 -15.91 -5.87
CA ASN A 128 13.05 -15.86 -5.45
C ASN A 128 12.57 -14.42 -5.14
N VAL A 129 13.33 -13.40 -5.53
CA VAL A 129 12.99 -11.99 -5.30
C VAL A 129 12.90 -11.23 -6.62
N LEU A 130 11.74 -10.64 -6.89
CA LEU A 130 11.53 -9.66 -7.95
C LEU A 130 11.49 -8.25 -7.35
N LYS A 131 12.55 -7.46 -7.56
CA LYS A 131 12.52 -6.02 -7.29
C LYS A 131 11.87 -5.28 -8.45
N SER A 132 10.95 -4.37 -8.15
CA SER A 132 10.37 -3.47 -9.15
C SER A 132 10.08 -2.08 -8.60
N LYS A 133 10.32 -1.04 -9.39
CA LYS A 133 9.98 0.35 -9.03
C LYS A 133 8.47 0.59 -9.01
N TRP A 134 7.75 -0.11 -9.89
CA TRP A 134 6.30 -0.01 -10.03
C TRP A 134 5.68 -1.40 -10.02
N ILE A 135 4.53 -1.53 -9.36
CA ILE A 135 3.82 -2.80 -9.24
C ILE A 135 2.32 -2.59 -9.51
N PRO A 136 1.64 -3.53 -10.20
CA PRO A 136 0.18 -3.53 -10.31
C PRO A 136 -0.42 -4.09 -9.01
N GLN A 137 -0.38 -3.30 -7.93
CA GLN A 137 -0.68 -3.77 -6.57
C GLN A 137 -2.06 -4.42 -6.45
N ASN A 138 -3.11 -3.79 -7.00
CA ASN A 138 -4.47 -4.35 -6.97
C ASN A 138 -4.55 -5.71 -7.67
N ASP A 139 -3.93 -5.83 -8.84
CA ASP A 139 -3.95 -7.06 -9.64
C ASP A 139 -3.15 -8.18 -8.97
N LEU A 140 -2.02 -7.83 -8.33
CA LEU A 140 -1.20 -8.78 -7.57
C LEU A 140 -1.92 -9.29 -6.33
N LEU A 141 -2.58 -8.41 -5.57
CA LEU A 141 -3.32 -8.78 -4.37
C LEU A 141 -4.55 -9.66 -4.66
N ALA A 142 -5.12 -9.54 -5.86
CA ALA A 142 -6.23 -10.37 -6.30
C ALA A 142 -5.82 -11.77 -6.80
N HIS A 143 -4.53 -12.05 -6.94
CA HIS A 143 -4.05 -13.31 -7.50
C HIS A 143 -4.14 -14.47 -6.48
N PRO A 144 -4.59 -15.67 -6.85
CA PRO A 144 -4.80 -16.79 -5.91
C PRO A 144 -3.53 -17.28 -5.20
N ASN A 145 -2.36 -17.10 -5.82
CA ASN A 145 -1.07 -17.45 -5.20
C ASN A 145 -0.54 -16.38 -4.23
N MET A 146 -1.17 -15.21 -4.12
CA MET A 146 -0.78 -14.21 -3.13
C MET A 146 -1.14 -14.69 -1.72
N ARG A 147 -0.17 -14.72 -0.80
CA ARG A 147 -0.35 -15.26 0.56
C ARG A 147 -0.20 -14.21 1.64
N ALA A 148 0.63 -13.20 1.43
CA ALA A 148 0.81 -12.13 2.40
C ALA A 148 1.13 -10.80 1.72
N PHE A 149 0.76 -9.72 2.40
CA PHE A 149 1.09 -8.36 2.03
C PHE A 149 1.75 -7.65 3.21
N VAL A 150 3.02 -7.28 3.03
CA VAL A 150 3.77 -6.42 3.95
C VAL A 150 3.59 -4.97 3.48
N SER A 151 2.84 -4.20 4.27
CA SER A 151 2.42 -2.83 3.94
C SER A 151 2.79 -1.84 5.04
N HIS A 152 2.88 -0.57 4.66
CA HIS A 152 2.96 0.57 5.60
C HIS A 152 1.65 0.87 6.34
N GLY A 153 0.55 0.15 6.03
CA GLY A 153 -0.75 0.38 6.64
C GLY A 153 -1.45 1.65 6.16
N GLY A 154 -1.10 2.14 4.97
CA GLY A 154 -1.85 3.22 4.32
C GLY A 154 -3.28 2.78 3.96
N SER A 155 -4.22 3.69 4.15
CA SER A 155 -5.64 3.60 3.77
C SER A 155 -5.88 4.33 2.46
#